data_AF-A0A4W4F8M6-F1
#
_entry.id   AF-A0A4W4F8M6-F1
#
_cell.length_a   1.000
_cell.length_b   1.000
_cell.length_c   1.000
_cell.angle_alpha   90.00
_cell.angle_beta   90.00
_cell.angle_gamma   90.00
#
_symmetry.space_group_name_H-M   'P 1'
#
loop_
_entity.id
_entity.type
_entity.pdbx_description
1 polymer ?
#
loop_
_entity_poly.entity_id
_entity_poly.type
_entity_poly.pdbx_seq_one_letter_code
_entity_poly.pdbx_strand_id
1 'polypeptide(L)'
;SYTPSLPITEQPNPITIDIDRANPKEIVQMLKKCDAEIFHRTLHKDSIYQVCVKTAQCTRMANKLSQDPEDSMIILSGCGTSGRIAFLLAAPFVEGQLNLCLNKLDIFTPVLIGFNPISMARTERMQDCPCHFKEVVERMNEMQNQQKAYLLNPVVGVWPFQTDNNSIYFSHILNEKCCSTSLFLFPSANLLLYLLNSGVLASIKINEKVHEITYSQIDKLATLPGFCVPSLQEEGRVCYLGWHSLGIIGIIDASECSPTFGAGISTDKCCIGRHFIIGHKDFVNTILPSLSNKDMILHSCLSHNYHSTIITAVCVRQNTSNLHALTHDLQGLCVPVSKITWLLSSKWCLNAISTGAHILKGKVYRNYMIDLRVSNSKLYKRAIHMLQRFTGSTHTQCKMALLRAIYDVEVLTDEIILADVTHHTLVAIKKDRVRVIPTALVMLQSGCTLAEARSHLGAFPVIRNAVAACLGLL
;
A
#
# COMPACT_ATOMS: atom_id res chain seq x y z
N SER A 1 30.70 1.13 3.18
CA SER A 1 30.64 1.41 1.73
C SER A 1 29.41 2.26 1.44
N TYR A 2 29.40 3.03 0.35
CA TYR A 2 28.36 4.03 0.06
C TYR A 2 27.06 3.36 -0.39
N THR A 3 26.06 3.27 0.49
CA THR A 3 24.67 3.02 0.10
C THR A 3 24.12 4.27 -0.58
N PRO A 4 23.63 4.19 -1.84
CA PRO A 4 22.84 5.28 -2.41
C PRO A 4 21.65 5.54 -1.50
N SER A 5 21.37 6.80 -1.18
CA SER A 5 20.26 7.18 -0.28
C SER A 5 18.94 6.70 -0.87
N LEU A 6 18.36 5.63 -0.32
CA LEU A 6 17.14 5.05 -0.86
C LEU A 6 15.97 6.05 -0.75
N PRO A 7 15.03 6.07 -1.72
CA PRO A 7 13.94 7.03 -1.74
C PRO A 7 13.12 6.99 -0.45
N ILE A 8 12.57 8.12 -0.02
CA ILE A 8 11.80 8.25 1.23
C ILE A 8 10.64 7.24 1.29
N THR A 9 10.01 6.90 0.15
CA THR A 9 8.97 5.84 0.09
C THR A 9 9.45 4.42 0.40
N GLU A 10 10.77 4.19 0.43
CA GLU A 10 11.40 2.92 0.84
C GLU A 10 12.14 3.03 2.19
N GLN A 11 12.10 4.20 2.87
CA GLN A 11 12.84 4.44 4.11
C GLN A 11 12.14 3.87 5.37
N PRO A 12 12.80 3.88 6.56
CA PRO A 12 12.31 3.26 7.78
C PRO A 12 11.59 4.27 8.63
N ASN A 13 10.33 4.00 9.01
CA ASN A 13 9.76 4.85 10.04
C ASN A 13 10.40 4.52 11.41
N PRO A 14 11.06 5.47 12.10
CA PRO A 14 11.68 5.20 13.39
C PRO A 14 10.64 4.86 14.47
N ILE A 15 9.40 5.32 14.29
CA ILE A 15 8.26 5.07 15.20
C ILE A 15 7.87 3.57 15.19
N THR A 16 8.24 2.80 14.16
CA THR A 16 7.77 1.42 13.95
C THR A 16 8.86 0.35 14.05
N ILE A 17 10.08 0.68 14.50
CA ILE A 17 11.23 -0.25 14.48
C ILE A 17 10.90 -1.62 15.11
N ASP A 18 10.27 -1.62 16.28
CA ASP A 18 9.90 -2.83 17.05
C ASP A 18 8.40 -3.17 16.95
N ILE A 19 7.72 -2.76 15.87
CA ILE A 19 6.27 -2.99 15.69
C ILE A 19 5.91 -4.48 15.63
N ASP A 20 6.85 -5.37 15.30
CA ASP A 20 6.66 -6.82 15.35
C ASP A 20 6.63 -7.41 16.77
N ARG A 21 7.05 -6.65 17.78
CA ARG A 21 7.02 -7.01 19.21
C ARG A 21 5.88 -6.32 19.97
N ALA A 22 5.26 -5.30 19.37
CA ALA A 22 4.19 -4.50 19.95
C ALA A 22 2.85 -5.26 20.11
N ASN A 23 2.08 -4.91 21.14
CA ASN A 23 0.72 -5.42 21.34
C ASN A 23 -0.29 -4.73 20.39
N PRO A 24 -1.53 -5.25 20.23
CA PRO A 24 -2.49 -4.71 19.25
C PRO A 24 -2.79 -3.20 19.40
N LYS A 25 -2.81 -2.67 20.63
CA LYS A 25 -3.03 -1.23 20.88
C LYS A 25 -1.80 -0.40 20.56
N GLU A 26 -0.61 -0.89 20.88
CA GLU A 26 0.66 -0.26 20.51
C GLU A 26 0.86 -0.21 18.99
N ILE A 27 0.53 -1.30 18.27
CA ILE A 27 0.55 -1.34 16.80
C ILE A 27 -0.33 -0.22 16.24
N VAL A 28 -1.60 -0.12 16.65
CA VAL A 28 -2.50 0.94 16.15
C VAL A 28 -2.05 2.34 16.59
N GLN A 29 -1.38 2.49 17.74
CA GLN A 29 -0.76 3.77 18.14
C GLN A 29 0.45 4.14 17.26
N MET A 30 1.30 3.18 16.89
CA MET A 30 2.42 3.38 15.97
C MET A 30 1.91 3.76 14.57
N LEU A 31 0.84 3.09 14.09
CA LEU A 31 0.19 3.41 12.82
C LEU A 31 -0.49 4.80 12.85
N LYS A 32 -1.23 5.14 13.92
CA LYS A 32 -1.78 6.50 14.15
C LYS A 32 -0.71 7.58 14.01
N LYS A 33 0.42 7.41 14.72
CA LYS A 33 1.56 8.35 14.67
C LYS A 33 2.14 8.43 13.25
N CYS A 34 2.25 7.30 12.56
CA CYS A 34 2.68 7.26 11.16
C CYS A 34 1.75 8.07 10.25
N ASP A 35 0.43 7.88 10.32
CA ASP A 35 -0.51 8.64 9.49
C ASP A 35 -0.53 10.14 9.82
N ALA A 36 -0.21 10.52 11.06
CA ALA A 36 -0.10 11.92 11.46
C ALA A 36 1.06 12.67 10.76
N GLU A 37 2.12 11.97 10.34
CA GLU A 37 3.27 12.58 9.66
C GLU A 37 2.89 13.29 8.34
N ILE A 38 1.77 12.91 7.71
CA ILE A 38 1.27 13.59 6.51
C ILE A 38 0.96 15.06 6.82
N PHE A 39 0.50 15.36 8.05
CA PHE A 39 0.13 16.69 8.52
C PHE A 39 1.28 17.42 9.24
N HIS A 40 2.53 16.95 9.13
CA HIS A 40 3.67 17.66 9.72
C HIS A 40 3.97 18.98 8.98
N ARG A 41 3.83 20.09 9.71
CA ARG A 41 4.08 21.47 9.23
C ARG A 41 5.58 21.80 9.23
N THR A 42 6.36 21.08 8.44
CA THR A 42 7.80 21.35 8.29
C THR A 42 8.04 22.60 7.44
N LEU A 43 9.16 23.28 7.68
CA LEU A 43 9.65 24.41 6.87
C LEU A 43 10.14 23.99 5.47
N HIS A 44 10.02 22.71 5.10
CA HIS A 44 10.44 22.19 3.80
C HIS A 44 9.48 22.64 2.69
N LYS A 45 10.02 23.03 1.53
CA LYS A 45 9.23 23.52 0.37
C LYS A 45 8.25 22.49 -0.21
N ASP A 46 8.45 21.22 0.13
CA ASP A 46 7.65 20.08 -0.34
C ASP A 46 6.75 19.47 0.75
N SER A 47 6.43 20.16 1.85
CA SER A 47 5.40 19.67 2.78
C SER A 47 3.99 19.79 2.17
N ILE A 48 3.01 19.00 2.64
CA ILE A 48 1.64 19.00 2.09
C ILE A 48 1.02 20.41 2.07
N TYR A 49 1.37 21.24 3.06
CA TYR A 49 0.90 22.62 3.19
C TYR A 49 1.54 23.58 2.18
N GLN A 50 2.78 23.33 1.73
CA GLN A 50 3.44 24.14 0.70
C GLN A 50 2.94 23.76 -0.71
N VAL A 51 2.64 22.47 -0.93
CA VAL A 51 2.08 21.99 -2.21
C VAL A 51 0.66 22.55 -2.48
N CYS A 52 -0.06 23.06 -1.46
CA CYS A 52 -1.36 23.73 -1.59
C CYS A 52 -1.49 24.68 -2.79
N VAL A 53 -0.46 25.49 -3.07
CA VAL A 53 -0.47 26.47 -4.16
C VAL A 53 -0.52 25.77 -5.52
N LYS A 54 0.30 24.71 -5.69
CA LYS A 54 0.32 23.86 -6.88
C LYS A 54 -1.00 23.11 -7.04
N THR A 55 -1.54 22.56 -5.95
CA THR A 55 -2.84 21.86 -5.95
C THR A 55 -3.98 22.79 -6.40
N ALA A 56 -4.04 24.01 -5.86
CA ALA A 56 -5.06 25.00 -6.25
C ALA A 56 -4.93 25.44 -7.72
N GLN A 57 -3.71 25.50 -8.27
CA GLN A 57 -3.49 25.71 -9.71
C GLN A 57 -4.06 24.55 -10.54
N CYS A 58 -3.76 23.29 -10.16
CA CYS A 58 -4.31 22.11 -10.81
C CYS A 58 -5.85 22.07 -10.75
N THR A 59 -6.45 22.44 -9.61
CA THR A 59 -7.92 22.54 -9.49
C THR A 59 -8.50 23.60 -10.43
N ARG A 60 -7.90 24.80 -10.52
CA ARG A 60 -8.38 25.85 -11.45
C ARG A 60 -8.31 25.40 -12.91
N MET A 61 -7.29 24.64 -13.28
CA MET A 61 -7.17 24.03 -14.61
C MET A 61 -8.27 22.99 -14.83
N ALA A 62 -8.43 22.03 -13.91
CA ALA A 62 -9.49 21.02 -13.97
C ALA A 62 -10.90 21.64 -14.03
N ASN A 63 -11.14 22.75 -13.33
CA ASN A 63 -12.39 23.49 -13.37
C ASN A 63 -12.71 24.02 -14.77
N LYS A 64 -11.71 24.61 -15.45
CA LYS A 64 -11.89 25.11 -16.83
C LYS A 64 -12.21 23.98 -17.79
N LEU A 65 -11.49 22.86 -17.72
CA LEU A 65 -11.76 21.66 -18.52
C LEU A 65 -13.17 21.11 -18.24
N SER A 66 -13.63 21.11 -16.99
CA SER A 66 -15.00 20.68 -16.64
C SER A 66 -16.13 21.65 -17.08
N GLN A 67 -15.78 22.82 -17.63
CA GLN A 67 -16.75 23.77 -18.21
C GLN A 67 -16.92 23.59 -19.72
N ASP A 68 -16.10 22.74 -20.36
CA ASP A 68 -16.12 22.46 -21.80
C ASP A 68 -16.04 20.94 -22.05
N PRO A 69 -17.11 20.18 -21.76
CA PRO A 69 -17.08 18.73 -21.67
C PRO A 69 -17.13 17.99 -23.02
N GLU A 70 -17.24 18.70 -24.15
CA GLU A 70 -17.25 18.07 -25.48
C GLU A 70 -15.83 17.88 -26.01
N ASP A 71 -14.96 18.89 -25.87
CA ASP A 71 -13.55 18.81 -26.31
C ASP A 71 -12.55 18.50 -25.16
N SER A 72 -12.94 18.62 -23.87
CA SER A 72 -12.03 18.39 -22.73
C SER A 72 -12.24 17.06 -22.00
N MET A 73 -11.15 16.35 -21.70
CA MET A 73 -11.17 15.14 -20.84
C MET A 73 -10.06 15.16 -19.77
N ILE A 74 -10.42 14.76 -18.54
CA ILE A 74 -9.48 14.57 -17.43
C ILE A 74 -9.18 13.08 -17.28
N ILE A 75 -7.93 12.67 -17.55
CA ILE A 75 -7.48 11.27 -17.46
C ILE A 75 -6.71 11.06 -16.16
N LEU A 76 -7.05 10.00 -15.42
CA LEU A 76 -6.29 9.53 -14.25
C LEU A 76 -5.68 8.15 -14.56
N SER A 77 -4.41 7.93 -14.17
CA SER A 77 -3.73 6.65 -14.35
C SER A 77 -2.79 6.36 -13.16
N GLY A 78 -2.50 5.08 -12.92
CA GLY A 78 -1.71 4.65 -11.77
C GLY A 78 -1.53 3.12 -11.68
N CYS A 79 -0.75 2.69 -10.69
CA CYS A 79 -0.35 1.30 -10.48
C CYS A 79 -0.67 0.80 -9.07
N GLY A 80 -1.03 -0.48 -8.93
CA GLY A 80 -1.39 -1.08 -7.63
C GLY A 80 -2.47 -0.25 -6.93
N THR A 81 -2.25 0.07 -5.65
CA THR A 81 -3.13 0.95 -4.86
C THR A 81 -3.43 2.27 -5.59
N SER A 82 -2.43 2.97 -6.15
CA SER A 82 -2.69 4.24 -6.86
C SER A 82 -3.61 4.09 -8.08
N GLY A 83 -3.50 2.99 -8.83
CA GLY A 83 -4.41 2.67 -9.94
C GLY A 83 -5.83 2.32 -9.46
N ARG A 84 -5.97 1.74 -8.27
CA ARG A 84 -7.28 1.42 -7.68
C ARG A 84 -7.92 2.59 -6.91
N ILE A 85 -7.16 3.62 -6.54
CA ILE A 85 -7.72 4.94 -6.18
C ILE A 85 -8.33 5.59 -7.43
N ALA A 86 -7.60 5.54 -8.56
CA ALA A 86 -8.07 6.09 -9.83
C ALA A 86 -9.30 5.34 -10.38
N PHE A 87 -9.31 4.00 -10.26
CA PHE A 87 -10.39 3.06 -10.62
C PHE A 87 -11.08 3.25 -11.99
N LEU A 88 -10.45 3.98 -12.92
CA LEU A 88 -11.04 4.30 -14.22
C LEU A 88 -10.08 4.22 -15.42
N LEU A 89 -8.80 3.89 -15.21
CA LEU A 89 -7.84 3.39 -16.22
C LEU A 89 -6.55 2.92 -15.51
N ALA A 90 -5.68 2.15 -16.20
CA ALA A 90 -4.66 1.31 -15.57
C ALA A 90 -3.27 1.33 -16.25
N ALA A 91 -2.38 0.48 -15.71
CA ALA A 91 -1.15 -0.08 -16.34
C ALA A 91 0.16 0.75 -16.18
N PRO A 92 1.36 0.13 -16.39
CA PRO A 92 2.65 0.56 -15.83
C PRO A 92 3.32 1.75 -16.54
N PHE A 93 2.57 2.50 -17.34
CA PHE A 93 3.12 3.42 -18.33
C PHE A 93 3.32 4.86 -17.84
N VAL A 94 3.24 5.15 -16.54
CA VAL A 94 3.30 6.54 -16.01
C VAL A 94 4.48 7.34 -16.56
N GLU A 95 5.65 6.71 -16.71
CA GLU A 95 6.84 7.32 -17.33
C GLU A 95 6.61 7.67 -18.82
N GLY A 96 6.14 6.71 -19.63
CA GLY A 96 5.87 6.88 -21.06
C GLY A 96 4.66 7.77 -21.36
N GLN A 97 3.61 7.72 -20.53
CA GLN A 97 2.43 8.59 -20.57
C GLN A 97 2.85 10.05 -20.36
N LEU A 98 3.62 10.33 -19.30
CA LEU A 98 4.08 11.70 -19.01
C LEU A 98 5.05 12.19 -20.09
N ASN A 99 5.94 11.35 -20.60
CA ASN A 99 6.81 11.70 -21.74
C ASN A 99 5.99 11.99 -23.02
N LEU A 100 4.98 11.19 -23.34
CA LEU A 100 4.07 11.43 -24.46
C LEU A 100 3.33 12.77 -24.33
N CYS A 101 2.79 13.06 -23.15
CA CYS A 101 2.14 14.34 -22.87
C CYS A 101 3.12 15.53 -22.97
N LEU A 102 4.34 15.41 -22.44
CA LEU A 102 5.39 16.44 -22.55
C LEU A 102 5.82 16.70 -24.00
N ASN A 103 5.62 15.75 -24.91
CA ASN A 103 5.87 15.89 -26.35
C ASN A 103 4.66 16.47 -27.12
N LYS A 104 3.53 16.69 -26.44
CA LYS A 104 2.26 17.20 -27.00
C LYS A 104 1.56 18.16 -26.02
N LEU A 105 2.29 19.18 -25.57
CA LEU A 105 1.81 20.19 -24.59
C LEU A 105 0.80 21.20 -25.17
N ASP A 106 0.51 21.08 -26.46
CA ASP A 106 -0.61 21.68 -27.19
C ASP A 106 -1.94 20.97 -26.91
N ILE A 107 -1.92 19.69 -26.54
CA ILE A 107 -3.10 18.84 -26.27
C ILE A 107 -3.18 18.43 -24.80
N PHE A 108 -2.05 18.09 -24.17
CA PHE A 108 -2.01 17.51 -22.82
C PHE A 108 -1.31 18.41 -21.81
N THR A 109 -1.92 18.58 -20.64
CA THR A 109 -1.26 19.20 -19.47
C THR A 109 -0.93 18.13 -18.43
N PRO A 110 0.29 17.53 -18.45
CA PRO A 110 0.63 16.43 -17.54
C PRO A 110 0.71 16.87 -16.08
N VAL A 111 0.06 16.10 -15.20
CA VAL A 111 0.10 16.24 -13.74
C VAL A 111 0.67 14.96 -13.14
N LEU A 112 1.74 15.07 -12.35
CA LEU A 112 2.34 13.95 -11.62
C LEU A 112 2.13 14.14 -10.12
N ILE A 113 1.38 13.22 -9.51
CA ILE A 113 1.29 13.08 -8.06
C ILE A 113 2.38 12.11 -7.60
N GLY A 114 3.19 12.51 -6.63
CA GLY A 114 4.31 11.72 -6.11
C GLY A 114 4.65 12.05 -4.67
N PHE A 115 5.59 11.32 -4.07
CA PHE A 115 5.89 11.43 -2.63
C PHE A 115 7.40 11.37 -2.30
N ASN A 116 8.24 11.55 -3.33
CA ASN A 116 9.69 11.68 -3.21
C ASN A 116 10.13 13.03 -3.83
N PRO A 117 11.25 13.62 -3.38
CA PRO A 117 11.92 14.71 -4.08
C PRO A 117 12.36 14.31 -5.50
N ILE A 118 12.46 15.28 -6.41
CA ILE A 118 12.91 15.08 -7.81
C ILE A 118 14.27 14.37 -7.86
N SER A 119 15.19 14.73 -6.96
CA SER A 119 16.52 14.14 -6.85
C SER A 119 16.53 12.63 -6.55
N MET A 120 15.43 12.10 -5.98
CA MET A 120 15.24 10.68 -5.66
C MET A 120 14.35 9.94 -6.68
N ALA A 121 14.02 10.56 -7.81
CA ALA A 121 13.36 9.88 -8.93
C ALA A 121 14.31 8.82 -9.56
N ARG A 122 13.72 7.76 -10.13
CA ARG A 122 14.48 6.64 -10.71
C ARG A 122 15.34 7.08 -11.91
N THR A 123 16.62 6.74 -11.88
CA THR A 123 17.58 6.84 -12.99
C THR A 123 17.71 5.55 -13.80
N GLU A 124 17.14 4.44 -13.35
CA GLU A 124 17.10 3.20 -14.12
C GLU A 124 16.08 3.29 -15.25
N ARG A 125 16.54 3.29 -16.50
CA ARG A 125 15.69 3.18 -17.71
C ARG A 125 14.75 1.97 -17.61
N MET A 126 13.52 2.15 -18.08
CA MET A 126 12.63 1.03 -18.35
C MET A 126 12.93 0.45 -19.74
N GLN A 127 12.65 -0.84 -19.91
CA GLN A 127 12.65 -1.46 -21.23
C GLN A 127 11.69 -0.70 -22.16
N ASP A 128 12.09 -0.53 -23.41
CA ASP A 128 11.37 0.19 -24.47
C ASP A 128 11.06 1.68 -24.18
N CYS A 129 11.70 2.28 -23.17
CA CYS A 129 11.60 3.71 -22.86
C CYS A 129 12.86 4.48 -23.32
N PRO A 130 12.75 5.60 -24.06
CA PRO A 130 13.90 6.36 -24.55
C PRO A 130 14.60 7.20 -23.47
N CYS A 131 13.93 7.43 -22.34
CA CYS A 131 14.38 8.21 -21.20
C CYS A 131 14.37 7.34 -19.92
N HIS A 132 14.83 7.88 -18.80
CA HIS A 132 14.58 7.37 -17.45
C HIS A 132 13.67 8.30 -16.64
N PHE A 133 12.85 7.77 -15.73
CA PHE A 133 11.83 8.51 -14.99
C PHE A 133 12.27 9.89 -14.46
N LYS A 134 13.50 10.00 -13.94
CA LYS A 134 14.04 11.27 -13.43
C LYS A 134 14.10 12.40 -14.49
N GLU A 135 14.47 12.10 -15.74
CA GLU A 135 14.48 13.08 -16.85
C GLU A 135 13.06 13.60 -17.12
N VAL A 136 12.06 12.71 -17.05
CA VAL A 136 10.65 13.07 -17.21
C VAL A 136 10.19 14.00 -16.09
N VAL A 137 10.55 13.71 -14.82
CA VAL A 137 10.21 14.57 -13.67
C VAL A 137 10.93 15.92 -13.72
N GLU A 138 12.20 15.94 -14.13
CA GLU A 138 12.98 17.18 -14.27
C GLU A 138 12.39 18.08 -15.37
N ARG A 139 12.06 17.51 -16.54
CA ARG A 139 11.36 18.20 -17.63
C ARG A 139 9.95 18.68 -17.24
N MET A 140 9.21 17.93 -16.43
CA MET A 140 7.93 18.41 -15.85
C MET A 140 8.13 19.63 -14.95
N ASN A 141 9.19 19.64 -14.14
CA ASN A 141 9.50 20.75 -13.24
C ASN A 141 9.93 22.02 -14.02
N GLU A 142 10.64 21.88 -15.13
CA GLU A 142 10.90 22.98 -16.07
C GLU A 142 9.61 23.55 -16.67
N MET A 143 8.74 22.67 -17.19
CA MET A 143 7.46 23.05 -17.81
C MET A 143 6.45 23.60 -16.79
N GLN A 144 6.60 23.31 -15.50
CA GLN A 144 5.79 23.90 -14.44
C GLN A 144 6.02 25.41 -14.28
N ASN A 145 7.22 25.92 -14.57
CA ASN A 145 7.46 27.37 -14.60
C ASN A 145 6.65 28.07 -15.71
N GLN A 146 6.30 27.34 -16.78
CA GLN A 146 5.44 27.80 -17.87
C GLN A 146 3.95 27.46 -17.67
N GLN A 147 3.58 26.88 -16.52
CA GLN A 147 2.23 26.34 -16.22
C GLN A 147 1.74 25.25 -17.20
N LYS A 148 2.65 24.62 -17.97
CA LYS A 148 2.34 23.54 -18.93
C LYS A 148 2.41 22.13 -18.34
N ALA A 149 2.89 21.98 -17.11
CA ALA A 149 2.94 20.73 -16.38
C ALA A 149 2.84 21.02 -14.88
N TYR A 150 2.48 20.02 -14.07
CA TYR A 150 2.39 20.19 -12.62
C TYR A 150 2.95 18.99 -11.86
N LEU A 151 3.90 19.25 -10.97
CA LEU A 151 4.46 18.26 -10.06
C LEU A 151 3.89 18.46 -8.65
N LEU A 152 2.95 17.59 -8.26
CA LEU A 152 2.35 17.53 -6.92
C LEU A 152 3.08 16.46 -6.09
N ASN A 153 4.29 16.78 -5.63
CA ASN A 153 5.22 15.83 -5.01
C ASN A 153 5.44 16.01 -3.48
N PRO A 154 4.40 16.12 -2.63
CA PRO A 154 4.62 16.37 -1.20
C PRO A 154 5.40 15.23 -0.55
N VAL A 155 6.49 15.56 0.14
CA VAL A 155 7.25 14.60 0.94
C VAL A 155 6.39 14.21 2.15
N VAL A 156 6.04 12.93 2.24
CA VAL A 156 5.29 12.35 3.36
C VAL A 156 6.01 11.11 3.88
N GLY A 157 6.14 10.98 5.20
CA GLY A 157 6.86 9.89 5.82
C GLY A 157 8.13 10.35 6.52
N VAL A 158 9.19 9.53 6.38
CA VAL A 158 10.46 9.68 7.08
C VAL A 158 11.19 10.94 6.63
N TRP A 159 11.46 11.86 7.55
CA TRP A 159 12.20 13.08 7.24
C TRP A 159 13.71 12.78 7.25
N PRO A 160 14.46 13.08 6.17
CA PRO A 160 15.78 12.51 5.90
C PRO A 160 16.93 12.98 6.82
N PHE A 161 16.63 13.78 7.84
CA PHE A 161 17.58 14.28 8.84
C PHE A 161 17.35 13.69 10.24
N GLN A 162 16.46 12.70 10.38
CA GLN A 162 16.03 12.17 11.68
C GLN A 162 16.48 10.72 11.94
N THR A 163 17.58 10.30 11.31
CA THR A 163 18.17 8.96 11.47
C THR A 163 19.68 9.02 11.62
N ASP A 164 20.19 8.58 12.77
CA ASP A 164 21.55 8.05 12.84
C ASP A 164 21.70 6.83 11.90
N ASN A 165 22.92 6.62 11.39
CA ASN A 165 23.23 5.93 10.13
C ASN A 165 22.89 4.43 10.01
N ASN A 166 22.06 3.83 10.87
CA ASN A 166 22.00 2.37 11.06
C ASN A 166 20.62 1.69 11.11
N SER A 167 19.51 2.33 10.72
CA SER A 167 18.14 1.74 10.77
C SER A 167 17.40 1.76 9.43
N ILE A 168 16.57 0.72 9.18
CA ILE A 168 15.97 0.23 7.90
C ILE A 168 14.77 -0.71 8.27
N TYR A 169 13.58 -0.94 7.62
CA TYR A 169 12.68 -0.30 6.62
C TYR A 169 11.21 -0.86 6.71
N PHE A 170 10.13 -0.04 6.77
CA PHE A 170 8.69 -0.46 6.66
C PHE A 170 7.95 0.29 5.54
N SER A 171 7.87 -0.30 4.34
CA SER A 171 7.39 0.40 3.13
C SER A 171 5.89 0.30 2.81
N HIS A 172 5.09 -0.60 3.39
CA HIS A 172 3.64 -0.63 3.14
C HIS A 172 2.92 0.54 3.83
N ILE A 173 3.26 0.87 5.07
CA ILE A 173 2.76 2.07 5.76
C ILE A 173 3.04 3.34 4.93
N LEU A 174 4.18 3.42 4.25
CA LEU A 174 4.49 4.53 3.33
C LEU A 174 3.62 4.51 2.06
N ASN A 175 3.43 3.35 1.41
CA ASN A 175 2.46 3.20 0.31
C ASN A 175 1.04 3.63 0.74
N GLU A 176 0.60 3.26 1.93
CA GLU A 176 -0.74 3.58 2.42
C GLU A 176 -0.87 5.07 2.81
N LYS A 177 0.17 5.69 3.39
CA LYS A 177 0.26 7.16 3.52
C LYS A 177 0.17 7.86 2.16
N CYS A 178 0.88 7.36 1.15
CA CYS A 178 0.82 7.89 -0.22
C CYS A 178 -0.60 7.79 -0.79
N CYS A 179 -1.31 6.69 -0.51
CA CYS A 179 -2.71 6.51 -0.88
C CYS A 179 -3.64 7.48 -0.15
N SER A 180 -3.51 7.66 1.17
CA SER A 180 -4.29 8.65 1.93
C SER A 180 -4.00 10.07 1.45
N THR A 181 -2.75 10.39 1.17
CA THR A 181 -2.34 11.71 0.66
C THR A 181 -2.86 11.97 -0.75
N SER A 182 -2.95 10.94 -1.60
CA SER A 182 -3.59 11.04 -2.92
C SER A 182 -5.07 11.42 -2.78
N LEU A 183 -5.80 10.84 -1.82
CA LEU A 183 -7.20 11.19 -1.53
C LEU A 183 -7.38 12.65 -1.04
N PHE A 184 -6.33 13.31 -0.53
CA PHE A 184 -6.38 14.75 -0.19
C PHE A 184 -6.18 15.67 -1.40
N LEU A 185 -5.42 15.21 -2.39
CA LEU A 185 -5.04 16.01 -3.56
C LEU A 185 -6.09 15.97 -4.68
N PHE A 186 -7.02 15.02 -4.64
CA PHE A 186 -8.18 15.00 -5.52
C PHE A 186 -9.29 15.94 -5.02
N PRO A 187 -9.62 17.03 -5.76
CA PRO A 187 -10.72 17.90 -5.38
C PRO A 187 -12.06 17.15 -5.53
N SER A 188 -12.87 17.13 -4.47
CA SER A 188 -14.25 16.63 -4.54
C SER A 188 -15.14 17.52 -5.41
N ALA A 189 -16.30 17.01 -5.83
CA ALA A 189 -17.26 17.70 -6.71
C ALA A 189 -17.62 19.16 -6.34
N ASN A 190 -17.47 19.58 -5.07
CA ASN A 190 -17.44 21.00 -4.69
C ASN A 190 -16.11 21.67 -5.07
N LEU A 191 -15.77 21.66 -6.36
CA LEU A 191 -14.51 22.15 -6.93
C LEU A 191 -14.22 23.61 -6.52
N LEU A 192 -15.28 24.42 -6.41
CA LEU A 192 -15.28 25.83 -5.99
C LEU A 192 -14.43 26.12 -4.74
N LEU A 193 -14.45 25.25 -3.72
CA LEU A 193 -13.65 25.43 -2.51
C LEU A 193 -12.15 25.27 -2.79
N TYR A 194 -11.78 24.32 -3.65
CA TYR A 194 -10.38 24.01 -4.00
C TYR A 194 -9.78 25.04 -4.99
N LEU A 195 -10.59 25.95 -5.56
CA LEU A 195 -10.10 27.06 -6.39
C LEU A 195 -9.25 28.06 -5.60
N LEU A 196 -9.38 28.13 -4.27
CA LEU A 196 -8.61 29.03 -3.42
C LEU A 196 -7.60 28.26 -2.57
N ASN A 197 -6.39 28.82 -2.43
CA ASN A 197 -5.33 28.23 -1.61
C ASN A 197 -5.79 28.03 -0.15
N SER A 198 -6.65 28.93 0.34
CA SER A 198 -7.29 28.86 1.66
C SER A 198 -8.28 27.68 1.81
N GLY A 199 -8.98 27.30 0.73
CA GLY A 199 -9.91 26.17 0.73
C GLY A 199 -9.20 24.81 0.60
N VAL A 200 -8.10 24.74 -0.17
CA VAL A 200 -7.19 23.58 -0.14
C VAL A 200 -6.61 23.40 1.27
N LEU A 201 -6.14 24.48 1.90
CA LEU A 201 -5.66 24.47 3.28
C LEU A 201 -6.76 24.08 4.29
N ALA A 202 -8.00 24.51 4.08
CA ALA A 202 -9.15 24.10 4.90
C ALA A 202 -9.44 22.59 4.75
N SER A 203 -9.36 22.04 3.54
CA SER A 203 -9.49 20.60 3.31
C SER A 203 -8.42 19.80 4.05
N ILE A 204 -7.14 20.22 4.00
CA ILE A 204 -6.07 19.55 4.76
C ILE A 204 -6.38 19.57 6.26
N LYS A 205 -6.83 20.70 6.82
CA LYS A 205 -7.23 20.80 8.24
C LYS A 205 -8.46 19.95 8.60
N ILE A 206 -9.41 19.78 7.68
CA ILE A 206 -10.55 18.86 7.87
C ILE A 206 -10.05 17.41 7.92
N ASN A 207 -9.13 17.03 7.04
CA ASN A 207 -8.54 15.68 7.03
C ASN A 207 -7.64 15.42 8.26
N GLU A 208 -6.91 16.43 8.72
CA GLU A 208 -6.19 16.47 10.01
C GLU A 208 -7.16 16.19 11.18
N LYS A 209 -8.37 16.78 11.15
CA LYS A 209 -9.42 16.49 12.15
C LYS A 209 -10.07 15.10 11.98
N VAL A 210 -10.21 14.59 10.74
CA VAL A 210 -10.71 13.23 10.50
C VAL A 210 -9.74 12.17 11.04
N HIS A 211 -8.43 12.44 11.03
CA HIS A 211 -7.44 11.58 11.69
C HIS A 211 -7.69 11.49 13.20
N GLU A 212 -7.84 12.64 13.87
CA GLU A 212 -8.16 12.69 15.29
C GLU A 212 -9.44 11.92 15.64
N ILE A 213 -10.52 12.10 14.88
CA ILE A 213 -11.80 11.44 15.12
C ILE A 213 -11.70 9.93 14.88
N THR A 214 -11.10 9.51 13.75
CA THR A 214 -10.88 8.09 13.42
C THR A 214 -10.11 7.39 14.55
N TYR A 215 -8.99 7.98 14.96
CA TYR A 215 -8.15 7.43 16.02
C TYR A 215 -8.54 7.90 17.43
N SER A 216 -9.77 8.37 17.64
CA SER A 216 -10.38 8.51 18.97
C SER A 216 -10.88 7.16 19.49
N GLN A 217 -11.36 6.29 18.59
CA GLN A 217 -11.90 4.96 18.88
C GLN A 217 -10.79 3.89 18.95
N ILE A 218 -9.56 4.27 19.33
CA ILE A 218 -8.37 3.43 19.20
C ILE A 218 -8.47 2.10 19.96
N ASP A 219 -9.10 2.11 21.14
CA ASP A 219 -9.33 0.89 21.93
C ASP A 219 -10.25 -0.11 21.24
N LYS A 220 -11.26 0.36 20.50
CA LYS A 220 -12.13 -0.51 19.68
C LYS A 220 -11.36 -1.03 18.47
N LEU A 221 -10.70 -0.13 17.74
CA LEU A 221 -9.92 -0.45 16.54
C LEU A 221 -8.81 -1.47 16.82
N ALA A 222 -8.16 -1.40 17.98
CA ALA A 222 -7.10 -2.32 18.41
C ALA A 222 -7.58 -3.78 18.66
N THR A 223 -8.87 -4.02 18.89
CA THR A 223 -9.38 -5.40 19.06
C THR A 223 -9.54 -6.15 17.74
N LEU A 224 -9.86 -5.44 16.66
CA LEU A 224 -10.15 -6.01 15.34
C LEU A 224 -8.98 -6.79 14.70
N PRO A 225 -7.70 -6.34 14.79
CA PRO A 225 -6.53 -7.16 14.47
C PRO A 225 -6.52 -8.53 15.17
N GLY A 226 -6.90 -8.58 16.45
CA GLY A 226 -6.97 -9.83 17.23
C GLY A 226 -8.05 -10.78 16.71
N PHE A 227 -9.21 -10.26 16.33
CA PHE A 227 -10.30 -11.06 15.73
C PHE A 227 -9.97 -11.59 14.32
N CYS A 228 -9.05 -10.95 13.59
CA CYS A 228 -8.57 -11.46 12.30
C CYS A 228 -7.61 -12.66 12.45
N VAL A 229 -6.82 -12.72 13.53
CA VAL A 229 -5.69 -13.68 13.64
C VAL A 229 -6.14 -15.15 13.61
N PRO A 230 -7.16 -15.60 14.39
CA PRO A 230 -7.65 -16.98 14.32
C PRO A 230 -8.13 -17.35 12.91
N SER A 231 -8.94 -16.50 12.28
CA SER A 231 -9.40 -16.69 10.90
C SER A 231 -8.26 -16.84 9.91
N LEU A 232 -7.23 -15.99 10.03
CA LEU A 232 -6.04 -16.09 9.18
C LEU A 232 -5.16 -17.30 9.53
N GLN A 233 -5.24 -17.89 10.73
CA GLN A 233 -4.44 -19.05 11.14
C GLN A 233 -5.11 -20.38 10.76
N GLU A 234 -6.43 -20.49 10.91
CA GLU A 234 -7.19 -21.73 10.69
C GLU A 234 -7.59 -21.99 9.22
N GLU A 235 -6.97 -21.30 8.27
CA GLU A 235 -7.32 -21.24 6.83
C GLU A 235 -8.74 -20.68 6.53
N GLY A 236 -9.31 -19.95 7.48
CA GLY A 236 -10.53 -19.15 7.26
C GLY A 236 -10.28 -17.86 6.47
N ARG A 237 -11.38 -17.17 6.14
CA ARG A 237 -11.35 -15.89 5.40
C ARG A 237 -11.55 -14.69 6.32
N VAL A 238 -11.05 -13.54 5.90
CA VAL A 238 -11.48 -12.23 6.40
C VAL A 238 -12.14 -11.50 5.22
N CYS A 239 -13.45 -11.25 5.31
CA CYS A 239 -14.23 -10.66 4.22
C CYS A 239 -14.70 -9.25 4.58
N TYR A 240 -14.45 -8.29 3.68
CA TYR A 240 -14.91 -6.90 3.82
C TYR A 240 -16.21 -6.69 3.04
N LEU A 241 -17.27 -6.28 3.74
CA LEU A 241 -18.63 -6.16 3.20
C LEU A 241 -19.12 -4.71 3.30
N GLY A 242 -18.54 -3.85 2.46
CA GLY A 242 -18.79 -2.41 2.45
C GLY A 242 -19.90 -1.97 1.48
N TRP A 243 -20.70 -0.97 1.86
CA TRP A 243 -21.72 -0.39 0.98
C TRP A 243 -21.19 0.79 0.16
N HIS A 244 -21.66 0.90 -1.09
CA HIS A 244 -21.24 1.93 -2.04
C HIS A 244 -19.69 2.00 -2.13
N SER A 245 -19.13 3.21 -2.20
CA SER A 245 -17.69 3.45 -2.27
C SER A 245 -16.89 2.87 -1.09
N LEU A 246 -17.51 2.59 0.06
CA LEU A 246 -16.82 1.92 1.20
C LEU A 246 -16.40 0.49 0.83
N GLY A 247 -17.18 -0.19 -0.01
CA GLY A 247 -16.82 -1.51 -0.54
C GLY A 247 -15.56 -1.46 -1.42
N ILE A 248 -15.38 -0.36 -2.17
CA ILE A 248 -14.18 -0.14 -3.00
C ILE A 248 -12.94 0.01 -2.11
N ILE A 249 -13.03 0.71 -0.97
CA ILE A 249 -11.91 0.82 -0.02
C ILE A 249 -11.56 -0.56 0.59
N GLY A 250 -12.57 -1.39 0.87
CA GLY A 250 -12.36 -2.79 1.26
C GLY A 250 -11.61 -3.59 0.19
N ILE A 251 -12.03 -3.50 -1.08
CA ILE A 251 -11.35 -4.16 -2.20
C ILE A 251 -9.89 -3.67 -2.34
N ILE A 252 -9.64 -2.38 -2.17
CA ILE A 252 -8.29 -1.80 -2.21
C ILE A 252 -7.38 -2.42 -1.15
N ASP A 253 -7.79 -2.43 0.12
CA ASP A 253 -6.98 -2.97 1.22
C ASP A 253 -6.77 -4.49 1.11
N ALA A 254 -7.85 -5.24 0.87
CA ALA A 254 -7.78 -6.70 0.70
C ALA A 254 -6.83 -7.10 -0.45
N SER A 255 -6.79 -6.33 -1.54
CA SER A 255 -5.92 -6.60 -2.68
C SER A 255 -4.42 -6.33 -2.43
N GLU A 256 -4.06 -5.50 -1.44
CA GLU A 256 -2.65 -5.33 -1.04
C GLU A 256 -2.17 -6.43 -0.08
N CYS A 257 -3.06 -7.11 0.65
CA CYS A 257 -2.66 -8.17 1.58
C CYS A 257 -1.84 -9.29 0.91
N SER A 258 -2.15 -9.65 -0.33
CA SER A 258 -1.44 -10.71 -1.06
C SER A 258 0.00 -10.34 -1.46
N PRO A 259 0.29 -9.23 -2.16
CA PRO A 259 1.67 -8.81 -2.41
C PRO A 259 2.43 -8.42 -1.14
N THR A 260 1.75 -7.87 -0.12
CA THR A 260 2.39 -7.32 1.08
C THR A 260 2.76 -8.37 2.12
N PHE A 261 1.89 -9.34 2.39
CA PHE A 261 2.05 -10.31 3.50
C PHE A 261 2.02 -11.78 3.05
N GLY A 262 2.15 -12.03 1.74
CA GLY A 262 2.15 -13.37 1.15
C GLY A 262 0.76 -13.99 1.01
N ALA A 263 -0.29 -13.31 1.50
CA ALA A 263 -1.62 -13.85 1.71
C ALA A 263 -2.20 -14.54 0.46
N GLY A 264 -2.81 -15.70 0.67
CA GLY A 264 -3.53 -16.41 -0.39
C GLY A 264 -4.87 -15.75 -0.63
N ILE A 265 -5.18 -15.46 -1.90
CA ILE A 265 -6.56 -15.22 -2.32
C ILE A 265 -7.24 -16.59 -2.38
N SER A 266 -8.50 -16.72 -1.91
CA SER A 266 -9.22 -17.99 -1.99
C SER A 266 -9.31 -18.48 -3.44
N THR A 267 -8.69 -19.63 -3.73
CA THR A 267 -8.64 -20.23 -5.07
C THR A 267 -9.61 -21.39 -5.15
N ASP A 268 -10.68 -21.21 -5.91
CA ASP A 268 -11.47 -22.32 -6.42
C ASP A 268 -11.77 -22.13 -7.90
N LYS A 269 -11.79 -23.25 -8.63
CA LYS A 269 -11.72 -23.28 -10.10
C LYS A 269 -13.04 -22.84 -10.74
N CYS A 270 -12.98 -21.80 -11.56
CA CYS A 270 -13.98 -21.44 -12.56
C CYS A 270 -13.27 -20.69 -13.69
N CYS A 271 -13.87 -20.55 -14.88
CA CYS A 271 -13.16 -20.19 -16.11
C CYS A 271 -12.55 -18.77 -16.15
N ILE A 272 -12.94 -17.87 -15.23
CA ILE A 272 -12.25 -16.59 -14.94
C ILE A 272 -11.86 -16.49 -13.43
N GLY A 273 -12.20 -17.51 -12.64
CA GLY A 273 -11.83 -17.67 -11.23
C GLY A 273 -12.77 -17.01 -10.21
N ARG A 274 -12.88 -17.59 -9.01
CA ARG A 274 -13.57 -16.98 -7.85
C ARG A 274 -12.92 -15.67 -7.34
N HIS A 275 -11.81 -15.25 -7.95
CA HIS A 275 -11.06 -14.04 -7.58
C HIS A 275 -11.79 -12.72 -7.86
N PHE A 276 -12.84 -12.74 -8.68
CA PHE A 276 -13.64 -11.56 -9.03
C PHE A 276 -15.00 -11.50 -8.31
N ILE A 277 -15.18 -12.28 -7.23
CA ILE A 277 -16.32 -12.14 -6.30
C ILE A 277 -16.17 -10.81 -5.55
N ILE A 278 -16.84 -9.76 -6.03
CA ILE A 278 -16.78 -8.40 -5.45
C ILE A 278 -18.17 -7.76 -5.27
N GLY A 279 -19.21 -8.30 -5.91
CA GLY A 279 -20.58 -7.87 -5.73
C GLY A 279 -21.26 -8.52 -4.52
N HIS A 280 -22.22 -7.80 -3.92
CA HIS A 280 -23.01 -8.33 -2.80
C HIS A 280 -23.89 -9.54 -3.19
N LYS A 281 -24.33 -9.61 -4.44
CA LYS A 281 -24.98 -10.82 -5.00
C LYS A 281 -24.02 -12.00 -5.03
N ASP A 282 -22.78 -11.77 -5.42
CA ASP A 282 -21.73 -12.80 -5.48
C ASP A 282 -21.41 -13.30 -4.06
N PHE A 283 -21.29 -12.40 -3.07
CA PHE A 283 -21.14 -12.75 -1.67
C PHE A 283 -22.29 -13.65 -1.18
N VAL A 284 -23.54 -13.24 -1.38
CA VAL A 284 -24.73 -14.01 -0.95
C VAL A 284 -24.83 -15.37 -1.65
N ASN A 285 -24.50 -15.43 -2.94
CA ASN A 285 -24.66 -16.66 -3.74
C ASN A 285 -23.48 -17.63 -3.62
N THR A 286 -22.29 -17.19 -3.24
CA THR A 286 -21.06 -18.01 -3.33
C THR A 286 -20.21 -18.05 -2.06
N ILE A 287 -20.23 -17.00 -1.22
CA ILE A 287 -19.42 -16.94 0.01
C ILE A 287 -20.30 -17.33 1.20
N LEU A 288 -21.44 -16.66 1.38
CA LEU A 288 -22.39 -16.87 2.48
C LEU A 288 -22.77 -18.35 2.70
N PRO A 289 -23.08 -19.19 1.67
CA PRO A 289 -23.44 -20.59 1.86
C PRO A 289 -22.25 -21.50 2.25
N SER A 290 -21.04 -20.95 2.28
CA SER A 290 -19.79 -21.64 2.64
C SER A 290 -19.13 -21.06 3.88
N LEU A 291 -19.76 -20.10 4.57
CA LEU A 291 -19.21 -19.50 5.78
C LEU A 291 -19.21 -20.49 6.95
N SER A 292 -18.25 -20.28 7.85
CA SER A 292 -18.03 -21.08 9.05
C SER A 292 -17.57 -20.18 10.18
N ASN A 293 -17.56 -20.69 11.43
CA ASN A 293 -17.01 -19.96 12.57
C ASN A 293 -15.50 -19.61 12.45
N LYS A 294 -14.79 -20.18 11.46
CA LYS A 294 -13.43 -19.77 11.10
C LYS A 294 -13.38 -18.44 10.36
N ASP A 295 -14.47 -17.99 9.75
CA ASP A 295 -14.50 -16.81 8.89
C ASP A 295 -14.87 -15.55 9.68
N MET A 296 -14.11 -14.47 9.47
CA MET A 296 -14.41 -13.13 9.98
C MET A 296 -15.10 -12.30 8.91
N ILE A 297 -16.23 -11.66 9.26
CA ILE A 297 -16.91 -10.69 8.37
C ILE A 297 -16.86 -9.31 9.01
N LEU A 298 -16.41 -8.32 8.25
CA LEU A 298 -16.38 -6.91 8.66
C LEU A 298 -17.25 -6.07 7.71
N HIS A 299 -18.40 -5.63 8.19
CA HIS A 299 -19.25 -4.69 7.44
C HIS A 299 -18.65 -3.29 7.49
N SER A 300 -18.87 -2.48 6.44
CA SER A 300 -18.59 -1.04 6.48
C SER A 300 -19.75 -0.25 5.90
N CYS A 301 -20.30 0.67 6.70
CA CYS A 301 -21.50 1.42 6.35
C CYS A 301 -21.50 2.86 6.89
N LEU A 302 -22.27 3.73 6.23
CA LEU A 302 -22.64 5.04 6.74
C LEU A 302 -23.84 4.91 7.67
N SER A 303 -23.94 5.80 8.66
CA SER A 303 -24.94 5.82 9.75
C SER A 303 -26.40 6.03 9.34
N HIS A 304 -26.72 5.92 8.04
CA HIS A 304 -28.07 6.07 7.48
C HIS A 304 -28.51 4.87 6.61
N ASN A 305 -27.65 3.85 6.38
CA ASN A 305 -27.98 2.68 5.54
C ASN A 305 -28.05 1.37 6.35
N TYR A 306 -28.89 1.33 7.38
CA TYR A 306 -28.95 0.18 8.28
C TYR A 306 -29.71 -1.02 7.73
N HIS A 307 -30.80 -0.84 6.97
CA HIS A 307 -31.74 -1.93 6.64
C HIS A 307 -31.06 -3.12 5.92
N SER A 308 -30.40 -2.87 4.79
CA SER A 308 -29.66 -3.91 4.05
C SER A 308 -28.43 -4.43 4.82
N THR A 309 -27.81 -3.59 5.66
CA THR A 309 -26.73 -4.00 6.57
C THR A 309 -27.23 -5.07 7.55
N ILE A 310 -28.36 -4.81 8.21
CA ILE A 310 -28.94 -5.67 9.23
C ILE A 310 -29.36 -7.02 8.64
N ILE A 311 -30.07 -7.02 7.50
CA ILE A 311 -30.49 -8.28 6.85
C ILE A 311 -29.27 -9.16 6.55
N THR A 312 -28.25 -8.62 5.90
CA THR A 312 -27.06 -9.41 5.54
C THR A 312 -26.25 -9.82 6.79
N ALA A 313 -26.18 -8.97 7.80
CA ALA A 313 -25.54 -9.29 9.08
C ALA A 313 -26.27 -10.42 9.85
N VAL A 314 -27.60 -10.48 9.79
CA VAL A 314 -28.39 -11.59 10.37
C VAL A 314 -28.10 -12.91 9.65
N CYS A 315 -28.07 -12.92 8.31
CA CYS A 315 -27.70 -14.11 7.53
C CYS A 315 -26.26 -14.58 7.81
N VAL A 316 -25.31 -13.64 7.96
CA VAL A 316 -23.93 -13.96 8.34
C VAL A 316 -23.86 -14.53 9.76
N ARG A 317 -24.60 -13.97 10.72
CA ARG A 317 -24.61 -14.40 12.14
C ARG A 317 -25.07 -15.85 12.33
N GLN A 318 -25.82 -16.41 11.38
CA GLN A 318 -26.21 -17.83 11.36
C GLN A 318 -25.01 -18.78 11.10
N ASN A 319 -23.92 -18.28 10.49
CA ASN A 319 -22.79 -19.09 10.02
C ASN A 319 -21.47 -18.77 10.75
N THR A 320 -21.32 -17.55 11.28
CA THR A 320 -20.16 -17.15 12.09
C THR A 320 -20.52 -16.15 13.20
N SER A 321 -19.93 -16.34 14.37
CA SER A 321 -19.95 -15.37 15.46
C SER A 321 -18.95 -14.22 15.28
N ASN A 322 -17.94 -14.38 14.42
CA ASN A 322 -16.85 -13.41 14.20
C ASN A 322 -17.25 -12.29 13.22
N LEU A 323 -18.39 -11.64 13.52
CA LEU A 323 -19.03 -10.61 12.70
C LEU A 323 -18.98 -9.25 13.41
N HIS A 324 -18.34 -8.28 12.74
CA HIS A 324 -18.03 -6.93 13.21
C HIS A 324 -18.49 -5.86 12.21
N ALA A 325 -18.52 -4.59 12.62
CA ALA A 325 -18.89 -3.47 11.76
C ALA A 325 -18.05 -2.21 12.01
N LEU A 326 -17.66 -1.53 10.92
CA LEU A 326 -17.19 -0.16 10.91
C LEU A 326 -18.34 0.76 10.46
N THR A 327 -19.05 1.31 11.44
CA THR A 327 -19.93 2.47 11.23
C THR A 327 -19.10 3.73 11.33
N HIS A 328 -19.17 4.60 10.31
CA HIS A 328 -18.56 5.92 10.39
C HIS A 328 -19.61 6.96 10.76
N ASP A 329 -19.33 7.69 11.84
CA ASP A 329 -20.15 8.82 12.30
C ASP A 329 -19.23 9.96 12.76
N LEU A 330 -19.00 10.94 11.87
CA LEU A 330 -18.06 12.05 12.06
C LEU A 330 -18.77 13.27 12.69
N GLN A 331 -19.52 13.06 13.77
CA GLN A 331 -20.15 14.13 14.54
C GLN A 331 -19.08 15.13 15.03
N GLY A 332 -19.40 16.43 14.96
CA GLY A 332 -18.50 17.51 15.37
C GLY A 332 -17.65 18.14 14.25
N LEU A 333 -17.74 17.67 13.00
CA LEU A 333 -17.24 18.43 11.85
C LEU A 333 -18.24 19.53 11.45
N CYS A 334 -17.90 20.80 11.69
CA CYS A 334 -18.74 21.97 11.41
C CYS A 334 -18.81 22.36 9.91
N VAL A 335 -18.69 21.39 9.00
CA VAL A 335 -18.59 21.57 7.53
C VAL A 335 -19.28 20.38 6.87
N PRO A 336 -20.04 20.51 5.76
CA PRO A 336 -20.65 19.37 5.07
C PRO A 336 -19.63 18.27 4.75
N VAL A 337 -19.77 17.12 5.44
CA VAL A 337 -18.76 16.06 5.47
C VAL A 337 -18.73 15.31 4.13
N SER A 338 -17.74 15.63 3.31
CA SER A 338 -17.60 15.12 1.95
C SER A 338 -17.56 13.59 1.88
N LYS A 339 -17.94 13.01 0.73
CA LYS A 339 -17.82 11.56 0.50
C LYS A 339 -16.39 11.04 0.73
N ILE A 340 -15.36 11.86 0.43
CA ILE A 340 -13.94 11.49 0.54
C ILE A 340 -13.49 11.33 2.01
N THR A 341 -13.93 12.21 2.91
CA THR A 341 -13.56 12.16 4.33
C THR A 341 -14.03 10.87 5.04
N TRP A 342 -15.15 10.30 4.60
CA TRP A 342 -15.58 8.97 5.07
C TRP A 342 -14.66 7.85 4.55
N LEU A 343 -14.34 7.86 3.26
CA LEU A 343 -13.46 6.85 2.61
C LEU A 343 -12.06 6.83 3.24
N LEU A 344 -11.52 8.00 3.59
CA LEU A 344 -10.28 8.16 4.32
C LEU A 344 -10.33 7.50 5.71
N SER A 345 -11.38 7.76 6.48
CA SER A 345 -11.58 7.16 7.80
C SER A 345 -11.68 5.62 7.70
N SER A 346 -12.43 5.12 6.72
CA SER A 346 -12.52 3.68 6.44
C SER A 346 -11.18 3.09 6.04
N LYS A 347 -10.41 3.81 5.21
CA LYS A 347 -9.06 3.41 4.78
C LYS A 347 -8.14 3.23 5.97
N TRP A 348 -8.01 4.24 6.84
CA TRP A 348 -7.15 4.16 8.02
C TRP A 348 -7.56 3.03 8.97
N CYS A 349 -8.87 2.83 9.20
CA CYS A 349 -9.34 1.69 9.96
C CYS A 349 -8.95 0.35 9.31
N LEU A 350 -9.24 0.16 8.02
CA LEU A 350 -8.95 -1.09 7.30
C LEU A 350 -7.45 -1.39 7.26
N ASN A 351 -6.61 -0.40 6.90
CA ASN A 351 -5.16 -0.56 6.89
C ASN A 351 -4.61 -0.92 8.27
N ALA A 352 -5.15 -0.34 9.36
CA ALA A 352 -4.74 -0.68 10.73
C ALA A 352 -5.15 -2.11 11.12
N ILE A 353 -6.33 -2.56 10.68
CA ILE A 353 -6.83 -3.92 10.90
C ILE A 353 -5.99 -4.93 10.13
N SER A 354 -5.82 -4.74 8.82
CA SER A 354 -5.14 -5.67 7.91
C SER A 354 -3.64 -5.76 8.21
N THR A 355 -2.98 -4.62 8.42
CA THR A 355 -1.56 -4.58 8.80
C THR A 355 -1.34 -5.16 10.20
N GLY A 356 -2.17 -4.78 11.17
CA GLY A 356 -2.08 -5.30 12.53
C GLY A 356 -2.27 -6.82 12.61
N ALA A 357 -3.26 -7.37 11.89
CA ALA A 357 -3.51 -8.81 11.84
C ALA A 357 -2.31 -9.60 11.28
N HIS A 358 -1.65 -9.10 10.23
CA HIS A 358 -0.49 -9.75 9.65
C HIS A 358 0.80 -9.58 10.48
N ILE A 359 0.94 -8.48 11.21
CA ILE A 359 2.00 -8.30 12.22
C ILE A 359 1.83 -9.30 13.37
N LEU A 360 0.62 -9.44 13.91
CA LEU A 360 0.31 -10.39 14.99
C LEU A 360 0.48 -11.85 14.54
N LYS A 361 0.13 -12.18 13.28
CA LYS A 361 0.46 -13.45 12.61
C LYS A 361 1.96 -13.65 12.34
N GLY A 362 2.80 -12.65 12.65
CA GLY A 362 4.26 -12.70 12.49
C GLY A 362 4.74 -12.77 11.05
N LYS A 363 4.05 -12.10 10.12
CA LYS A 363 4.49 -11.87 8.73
C LYS A 363 5.47 -10.69 8.59
N VAL A 364 5.75 -10.02 9.69
CA VAL A 364 6.68 -8.89 9.82
C VAL A 364 7.77 -9.26 10.84
N TYR A 365 9.02 -8.86 10.58
CA TYR A 365 10.14 -8.94 11.53
C TYR A 365 10.80 -7.57 11.64
N ARG A 366 11.05 -7.09 12.86
CA ARG A 366 11.22 -5.66 13.18
C ARG A 366 10.10 -4.84 12.53
N ASN A 367 10.44 -4.16 11.43
CA ASN A 367 9.51 -3.36 10.64
C ASN A 367 9.44 -3.81 9.15
N TYR A 368 9.95 -4.99 8.81
CA TYR A 368 10.03 -5.49 7.43
C TYR A 368 8.98 -6.56 7.15
N MET A 369 8.29 -6.47 6.00
CA MET A 369 7.41 -7.52 5.48
C MET A 369 8.22 -8.70 4.94
N ILE A 370 8.67 -9.58 5.83
CA ILE A 370 9.54 -10.71 5.48
C ILE A 370 8.87 -11.73 4.54
N ASP A 371 7.54 -11.80 4.48
CA ASP A 371 6.80 -12.75 3.63
C ASP A 371 6.10 -12.09 2.43
N LEU A 372 6.62 -10.95 1.93
CA LEU A 372 6.07 -10.28 0.74
C LEU A 372 6.26 -11.12 -0.53
N ARG A 373 5.35 -10.97 -1.52
CA ARG A 373 5.49 -11.64 -2.83
C ARG A 373 6.35 -10.80 -3.77
N VAL A 374 7.29 -11.46 -4.46
CA VAL A 374 8.21 -10.81 -5.41
C VAL A 374 7.51 -10.66 -6.79
N SER A 375 6.44 -9.85 -6.83
CA SER A 375 5.52 -9.78 -7.97
C SER A 375 5.87 -8.76 -9.07
N ASN A 376 6.96 -8.02 -8.91
CA ASN A 376 7.45 -7.03 -9.88
C ASN A 376 8.89 -6.62 -9.55
N SER A 377 9.55 -5.92 -10.48
CA SER A 377 10.96 -5.50 -10.37
C SER A 377 11.25 -4.59 -9.16
N LYS A 378 10.29 -3.78 -8.69
CA LYS A 378 10.43 -3.00 -7.45
C LYS A 378 10.50 -3.92 -6.22
N LEU A 379 9.61 -4.92 -6.13
CA LEU A 379 9.59 -5.88 -5.03
C LEU A 379 10.78 -6.86 -5.08
N TYR A 380 11.29 -7.18 -6.28
CA TYR A 380 12.52 -7.96 -6.46
C TYR A 380 13.74 -7.25 -5.87
N LYS A 381 13.92 -5.95 -6.18
CA LYS A 381 15.00 -5.12 -5.58
C LYS A 381 14.83 -4.96 -4.07
N ARG A 382 13.59 -4.74 -3.60
CA ARG A 382 13.27 -4.67 -2.17
C ARG A 382 13.65 -5.98 -1.44
N ALA A 383 13.42 -7.14 -2.06
CA ALA A 383 13.84 -8.43 -1.53
C ALA A 383 15.36 -8.55 -1.44
N ILE A 384 16.10 -8.20 -2.50
CA ILE A 384 17.58 -8.20 -2.47
C ILE A 384 18.11 -7.27 -1.38
N HIS A 385 17.63 -6.02 -1.29
CA HIS A 385 18.06 -5.09 -0.25
C HIS A 385 17.77 -5.60 1.18
N MET A 386 16.64 -6.30 1.38
CA MET A 386 16.30 -6.93 2.66
C MET A 386 17.29 -8.05 3.03
N LEU A 387 17.67 -8.90 2.07
CA LEU A 387 18.66 -9.96 2.26
C LEU A 387 20.06 -9.38 2.56
N GLN A 388 20.50 -8.39 1.79
CA GLN A 388 21.79 -7.69 2.01
C GLN A 388 21.84 -7.06 3.41
N ARG A 389 20.74 -6.45 3.84
CA ARG A 389 20.63 -5.81 5.15
C ARG A 389 20.72 -6.80 6.31
N PHE A 390 19.95 -7.89 6.28
CA PHE A 390 19.90 -8.81 7.42
C PHE A 390 21.14 -9.70 7.55
N THR A 391 21.84 -9.97 6.44
CA THR A 391 22.96 -10.93 6.40
C THR A 391 24.33 -10.29 6.15
N GLY A 392 24.38 -8.99 5.83
CA GLY A 392 25.60 -8.29 5.39
C GLY A 392 26.12 -8.72 4.00
N SER A 393 25.45 -9.67 3.33
CA SER A 393 25.90 -10.27 2.08
C SER A 393 25.96 -9.28 0.90
N THR A 394 26.81 -9.60 -0.09
CA THR A 394 26.89 -8.83 -1.34
C THR A 394 25.62 -8.96 -2.18
N HIS A 395 25.37 -7.97 -3.04
CA HIS A 395 24.25 -7.99 -4.00
C HIS A 395 24.21 -9.29 -4.83
N THR A 396 25.37 -9.79 -5.26
CA THR A 396 25.48 -11.04 -6.04
C THR A 396 25.05 -12.26 -5.23
N GLN A 397 25.54 -12.42 -4.00
CA GLN A 397 25.12 -13.51 -3.11
C GLN A 397 23.60 -13.45 -2.85
N CYS A 398 23.07 -12.26 -2.59
CA CYS A 398 21.63 -12.07 -2.39
C CYS A 398 20.80 -12.35 -3.65
N LYS A 399 21.28 -11.99 -4.86
CA LYS A 399 20.64 -12.40 -6.12
C LYS A 399 20.60 -13.93 -6.23
N MET A 400 21.71 -14.61 -5.99
CA MET A 400 21.80 -16.07 -6.14
C MET A 400 20.89 -16.81 -5.14
N ALA A 401 20.90 -16.43 -3.86
CA ALA A 401 20.02 -17.04 -2.86
C ALA A 401 18.53 -16.76 -3.13
N LEU A 402 18.19 -15.54 -3.55
CA LEU A 402 16.82 -15.19 -3.95
C LEU A 402 16.36 -16.01 -5.16
N LEU A 403 17.23 -16.21 -6.16
CA LEU A 403 16.91 -17.04 -7.31
C LEU A 403 16.72 -18.52 -6.96
N ARG A 404 17.59 -19.10 -6.11
CA ARG A 404 17.41 -20.49 -5.61
C ARG A 404 16.03 -20.66 -4.94
N ALA A 405 15.63 -19.69 -4.12
CA ALA A 405 14.32 -19.70 -3.46
C ALA A 405 13.11 -19.41 -4.39
N ILE A 406 13.29 -18.62 -5.46
CA ILE A 406 12.24 -18.36 -6.48
C ILE A 406 12.04 -19.59 -7.37
N TYR A 407 13.13 -20.14 -7.91
CA TYR A 407 13.07 -21.23 -8.89
C TYR A 407 12.89 -22.60 -8.23
N ASP A 408 13.15 -22.73 -6.93
CA ASP A 408 13.10 -23.97 -6.14
C ASP A 408 14.13 -25.00 -6.58
N VAL A 409 15.40 -24.55 -6.61
CA VAL A 409 16.55 -25.34 -7.07
C VAL A 409 17.78 -25.06 -6.20
N GLU A 410 18.61 -26.08 -5.97
CA GLU A 410 19.87 -25.92 -5.27
C GLU A 410 20.96 -25.28 -6.13
N VAL A 411 20.97 -25.60 -7.44
CA VAL A 411 21.92 -25.08 -8.43
C VAL A 411 21.16 -24.27 -9.47
N LEU A 412 21.69 -23.10 -9.84
CA LEU A 412 21.15 -22.24 -10.88
C LEU A 412 21.84 -22.52 -12.21
N THR A 413 21.10 -22.50 -13.31
CA THR A 413 21.67 -22.48 -14.66
C THR A 413 22.02 -21.06 -15.07
N ASP A 414 22.94 -20.90 -16.03
CA ASP A 414 23.27 -19.58 -16.59
C ASP A 414 22.04 -18.89 -17.19
N GLU A 415 21.13 -19.65 -17.80
CA GLU A 415 19.82 -19.16 -18.25
C GLU A 415 19.03 -18.48 -17.12
N ILE A 416 18.94 -19.10 -15.93
CA ILE A 416 18.25 -18.52 -14.77
C ILE A 416 19.02 -17.32 -14.20
N ILE A 417 20.36 -17.30 -14.30
CA ILE A 417 21.20 -16.19 -13.81
C ILE A 417 21.12 -14.96 -14.72
N LEU A 418 21.02 -15.17 -16.04
CA LEU A 418 21.04 -14.15 -17.09
C LEU A 418 19.65 -13.68 -17.55
N ALA A 419 18.59 -14.45 -17.29
CA ALA A 419 17.21 -14.04 -17.61
C ALA A 419 16.82 -12.72 -16.94
N ASP A 420 15.90 -11.99 -17.58
CA ASP A 420 15.39 -10.72 -17.05
C ASP A 420 14.57 -10.90 -15.76
N VAL A 421 14.57 -9.85 -14.93
CA VAL A 421 13.81 -9.74 -13.68
C VAL A 421 12.32 -10.06 -13.86
N THR A 422 11.73 -9.74 -15.02
CA THR A 422 10.34 -10.09 -15.34
C THR A 422 10.12 -11.60 -15.27
N HIS A 423 11.01 -12.41 -15.85
CA HIS A 423 10.93 -13.88 -15.77
C HIS A 423 11.00 -14.38 -14.33
N HIS A 424 11.93 -13.84 -13.52
CA HIS A 424 12.02 -14.19 -12.10
C HIS A 424 10.72 -13.86 -11.36
N THR A 425 10.12 -12.70 -11.61
CA THR A 425 8.87 -12.29 -10.95
C THR A 425 7.66 -13.12 -11.37
N LEU A 426 7.58 -13.55 -12.64
CA LEU A 426 6.56 -14.46 -13.14
C LEU A 426 6.66 -15.87 -12.52
N VAL A 427 7.87 -16.34 -12.21
CA VAL A 427 8.06 -17.57 -11.43
C VAL A 427 7.68 -17.37 -9.96
N ALA A 428 8.06 -16.23 -9.36
CA ALA A 428 7.88 -15.94 -7.93
C ALA A 428 6.41 -15.70 -7.50
N ILE A 429 5.48 -15.44 -8.43
CA ILE A 429 4.05 -15.27 -8.12
C ILE A 429 3.24 -16.56 -8.13
N LYS A 430 3.80 -17.69 -8.59
CA LYS A 430 3.11 -18.98 -8.65
C LYS A 430 2.61 -19.41 -7.25
N LYS A 431 1.46 -20.08 -7.17
CA LYS A 431 0.74 -20.33 -5.90
C LYS A 431 1.59 -21.09 -4.86
N ASP A 432 2.40 -22.02 -5.34
CA ASP A 432 3.33 -22.89 -4.62
C ASP A 432 4.60 -22.17 -4.13
N ARG A 433 4.95 -21.00 -4.69
CA ARG A 433 6.08 -20.19 -4.25
C ARG A 433 5.70 -19.32 -3.06
N VAL A 434 5.82 -19.90 -1.86
CA VAL A 434 5.61 -19.24 -0.56
C VAL A 434 6.94 -19.09 0.20
N ARG A 435 7.04 -18.12 1.12
CA ARG A 435 8.21 -17.95 2.00
C ARG A 435 9.55 -17.77 1.26
N VAL A 436 9.52 -17.15 0.08
CA VAL A 436 10.69 -16.96 -0.80
C VAL A 436 11.83 -16.19 -0.10
N ILE A 437 11.56 -15.00 0.44
CA ILE A 437 12.59 -14.17 1.09
C ILE A 437 13.11 -14.82 2.38
N PRO A 438 12.28 -15.37 3.29
CA PRO A 438 12.77 -16.01 4.50
C PRO A 438 13.59 -17.26 4.20
N THR A 439 13.28 -17.99 3.12
CA THR A 439 14.09 -19.14 2.70
C THR A 439 15.47 -18.66 2.24
N ALA A 440 15.53 -17.66 1.34
CA ALA A 440 16.79 -17.07 0.90
C ALA A 440 17.61 -16.43 2.04
N LEU A 441 16.94 -15.86 3.05
CA LEU A 441 17.58 -15.31 4.25
C LEU A 441 18.25 -16.39 5.08
N VAL A 442 17.54 -17.49 5.37
CA VAL A 442 18.09 -18.61 6.15
C VAL A 442 19.25 -19.29 5.42
N MET A 443 19.15 -19.49 4.11
CA MET A 443 20.25 -20.02 3.28
C MET A 443 21.51 -19.16 3.34
N LEU A 444 21.37 -17.83 3.26
CA LEU A 444 22.51 -16.89 3.35
C LEU A 444 23.12 -16.84 4.74
N GLN A 445 22.28 -16.79 5.77
CA GLN A 445 22.71 -16.57 7.15
C GLN A 445 23.32 -17.83 7.79
N SER A 446 22.74 -19.00 7.50
CA SER A 446 23.21 -20.29 8.03
C SER A 446 24.11 -21.06 7.07
N GLY A 447 24.31 -20.58 5.83
CA GLY A 447 25.10 -21.24 4.79
C GLY A 447 24.50 -22.56 4.25
N CYS A 448 23.23 -22.85 4.55
CA CYS A 448 22.61 -24.16 4.35
C CYS A 448 21.92 -24.34 2.99
N THR A 449 21.48 -25.57 2.72
CA THR A 449 20.71 -25.94 1.53
C THR A 449 19.29 -25.34 1.54
N LEU A 450 18.64 -25.32 0.37
CA LEU A 450 17.24 -24.93 0.24
C LEU A 450 16.32 -25.85 1.05
N ALA A 451 16.65 -27.15 1.11
CA ALA A 451 15.95 -28.15 1.91
C ALA A 451 16.06 -27.88 3.42
N GLU A 452 17.27 -27.64 3.94
CA GLU A 452 17.49 -27.31 5.36
C GLU A 452 16.83 -25.99 5.76
N ALA A 453 16.94 -24.95 4.91
CA ALA A 453 16.29 -23.67 5.14
C ALA A 453 14.76 -23.81 5.21
N ARG A 454 14.16 -24.66 4.37
CA ARG A 454 12.73 -25.00 4.43
C ARG A 454 12.36 -25.79 5.67
N SER A 455 13.21 -26.72 6.11
CA SER A 455 13.02 -27.49 7.35
C SER A 455 13.03 -26.58 8.58
N HIS A 456 14.02 -25.67 8.68
CA HIS A 456 14.09 -24.64 9.70
C HIS A 456 12.84 -23.74 9.72
N LEU A 457 12.39 -23.25 8.56
CA LEU A 457 11.14 -22.48 8.46
C LEU A 457 9.87 -23.30 8.73
N GLY A 458 9.94 -24.63 8.67
CA GLY A 458 8.86 -25.56 9.01
C GLY A 458 8.77 -25.85 10.51
N ALA A 459 9.90 -25.78 11.24
CA ALA A 459 9.97 -26.06 12.66
C ALA A 459 9.29 -25.00 13.57
N PHE A 460 8.93 -23.82 13.03
CA PHE A 460 8.25 -22.76 13.77
C PHE A 460 6.85 -22.48 13.20
N PRO A 461 5.81 -22.36 14.04
CA PRO A 461 4.46 -21.97 13.59
C PRO A 461 4.38 -20.50 13.16
N VAL A 462 5.36 -19.66 13.55
CA VAL A 462 5.40 -18.23 13.27
C VAL A 462 6.70 -17.89 12.54
N ILE A 463 6.60 -17.40 11.31
CA ILE A 463 7.75 -17.21 10.41
C ILE A 463 8.74 -16.14 10.90
N ARG A 464 8.26 -15.06 11.54
CA ARG A 464 9.10 -14.10 12.29
C ARG A 464 10.04 -14.79 13.28
N ASN A 465 9.56 -15.80 14.00
CA ASN A 465 10.33 -16.44 15.06
C ASN A 465 11.45 -17.32 14.47
N ALA A 466 11.21 -17.99 13.34
CA ALA A 466 12.26 -18.71 12.61
C ALA A 466 13.36 -17.77 12.07
N VAL A 467 12.97 -16.60 11.56
CA VAL A 467 13.93 -15.56 11.11
C VAL A 467 14.72 -14.99 12.29
N ALA A 468 14.06 -14.69 13.41
CA ALA A 468 14.72 -14.20 14.63
C ALA A 468 15.75 -15.20 15.20
N ALA A 469 15.39 -16.49 15.23
CA ALA A 469 16.29 -17.57 15.65
C ALA A 469 17.52 -17.69 14.73
N CYS A 470 17.32 -17.66 13.42
CA CYS A 470 18.39 -17.74 12.42
C CYS A 470 19.35 -16.54 12.48
N LEU A 471 18.84 -15.34 12.79
CA LEU A 471 19.65 -14.14 12.94
C LEU A 471 20.34 -14.03 14.33
N GLY A 472 20.15 -14.98 15.24
CA GLY A 472 20.76 -14.96 16.58
C GLY A 472 20.22 -13.83 17.48
N LEU A 473 18.94 -13.47 17.34
CA LEU A 473 18.32 -12.31 17.98
C LEU A 473 17.03 -12.68 18.76
N LEU A 474 17.08 -13.80 19.47
CA LEU A 474 16.12 -14.21 20.49
C LEU A 474 16.63 -13.81 21.88
#